data_AF-A0AAD7E5S7-F1
#
_entry.id   AF-A0AAD7E5S7-F1
#
_cell.length_a   1.000
_cell.length_b   1.000
_cell.length_c   1.000
_cell.angle_alpha   90.00
_cell.angle_beta   90.00
_cell.angle_gamma   90.00
#
_symmetry.space_group_name_H-M   'P 1'
#
loop_
_entity.id
_entity.type
_entity.pdbx_description
1 polymer ?
#
loop_
_entity_poly.entity_id
_entity_poly.type
_entity_poly.pdbx_seq_one_letter_code
_entity_poly.pdbx_strand_id
1 'polypeptide(L)'
;MSSNPSVEELACAWYWGSTLGTRYHQLMHSNEPPLEADLTVVNLAISAIDTRLSSLDDEITCLNVIKARLELLEEERHTFATRRKQNLAIFSPLRRMPAEVLAEIFLLTLPPAYVRQRGTFRIAKSPWVSTFVCSRWRAVS
;
A
#
# COMPACT_ATOMS: atom_id res chain seq x y z
N MET A 1 -28.46 -42.12 -21.55
CA MET A 1 -28.11 -41.45 -20.29
C MET A 1 -27.62 -40.06 -20.68
N SER A 2 -28.50 -39.07 -20.60
CA SER A 2 -28.19 -37.69 -20.99
C SER A 2 -27.42 -37.04 -19.85
N SER A 3 -26.13 -36.79 -20.06
CA SER A 3 -25.30 -36.02 -19.12
C SER A 3 -25.83 -34.59 -19.08
N ASN A 4 -26.22 -34.12 -17.90
CA ASN A 4 -26.59 -32.72 -17.70
C ASN A 4 -25.36 -31.84 -17.96
N PRO A 5 -25.47 -30.79 -18.79
CA PRO A 5 -24.36 -29.87 -19.01
C PRO A 5 -24.00 -29.16 -17.70
N SER A 6 -22.71 -28.92 -17.53
CA SER A 6 -22.16 -28.23 -16.36
C SER A 6 -22.72 -26.80 -16.29
N VAL A 7 -22.94 -26.29 -15.08
CA VAL A 7 -23.42 -24.91 -14.83
C VAL A 7 -22.52 -23.86 -15.50
N GLU A 8 -21.22 -24.17 -15.65
CA GLU A 8 -20.26 -23.34 -16.38
C GLU A 8 -20.47 -23.36 -17.90
N GLU A 9 -20.86 -24.51 -18.48
CA GLU A 9 -21.17 -24.62 -19.92
C GLU A 9 -22.45 -23.83 -20.25
N LEU A 10 -23.42 -23.84 -19.35
CA LEU A 10 -24.62 -23.00 -19.47
C LEU A 10 -24.25 -21.53 -19.37
N ALA A 11 -23.40 -21.12 -18.42
CA ALA A 11 -22.92 -19.75 -18.29
C ALA A 11 -22.15 -19.25 -19.53
N CYS A 12 -21.32 -20.10 -20.15
CA CYS A 12 -20.62 -19.78 -21.39
C CYS A 12 -21.56 -19.64 -22.60
N ALA A 13 -22.67 -20.38 -22.65
CA ALA A 13 -23.65 -20.29 -23.73
C ALA A 13 -24.36 -18.92 -23.81
N TRP A 14 -24.42 -18.16 -22.71
CA TRP A 14 -24.98 -16.80 -22.68
C TRP A 14 -24.04 -15.74 -23.28
N TYR A 15 -22.74 -15.98 -23.34
CA TYR A 15 -21.75 -14.98 -23.76
C TYR A 15 -21.37 -15.03 -25.25
N TRP A 16 -21.53 -16.18 -25.92
CA TRP A 16 -21.12 -16.36 -27.33
C TRP A 16 -22.20 -17.01 -28.23
N GLY A 17 -23.33 -16.33 -28.37
CA GLY A 17 -24.15 -16.43 -29.59
C GLY A 17 -24.71 -17.82 -29.91
N SER A 18 -25.62 -18.32 -29.08
CA SER A 18 -26.60 -19.34 -29.50
C SER A 18 -28.01 -18.76 -29.43
N THR A 19 -28.97 -19.39 -30.11
CA THR A 19 -30.36 -18.94 -30.42
C THR A 19 -31.11 -18.18 -29.31
N LEU A 20 -30.78 -18.43 -28.06
CA LEU A 20 -31.30 -17.74 -26.89
C LEU A 20 -30.93 -16.25 -26.84
N GLY A 21 -29.74 -15.89 -27.29
CA GLY A 21 -29.30 -14.50 -27.41
C GLY A 21 -30.17 -13.69 -28.39
N THR A 22 -30.68 -14.32 -29.45
CA THR A 22 -31.54 -13.65 -30.44
C THR A 22 -32.94 -13.37 -29.88
N ARG A 23 -33.56 -14.34 -29.20
CA ARG A 23 -34.89 -14.13 -28.58
C ARG A 23 -34.82 -13.19 -27.38
N TYR A 24 -33.80 -13.33 -26.54
CA TYR A 24 -33.55 -12.39 -25.44
C TYR A 24 -33.36 -10.96 -25.95
N HIS A 25 -32.54 -10.77 -26.98
CA HIS A 25 -32.33 -9.47 -27.62
C HIS A 25 -33.64 -8.91 -28.22
N GLN A 26 -34.46 -9.73 -28.89
CA GLN A 26 -35.77 -9.30 -29.39
C GLN A 26 -36.70 -8.86 -28.27
N LEU A 27 -36.76 -9.57 -27.15
CA LEU A 27 -37.57 -9.20 -25.99
C LEU A 27 -37.08 -7.91 -25.33
N MET A 28 -35.77 -7.65 -25.32
CA MET A 28 -35.22 -6.39 -24.81
C MET A 28 -35.53 -5.18 -25.72
N HIS A 29 -35.81 -5.42 -27.00
CA HIS A 29 -36.02 -4.37 -28.00
C HIS A 29 -37.44 -4.33 -28.59
N SER A 30 -38.37 -5.11 -28.04
CA SER A 30 -39.79 -5.12 -28.43
C SER A 30 -40.68 -5.11 -27.21
N ASN A 31 -41.93 -4.66 -27.38
CA ASN A 31 -42.95 -4.72 -26.33
C ASN A 31 -43.80 -6.01 -26.42
N GLU A 32 -43.23 -7.07 -27.01
CA GLU A 32 -43.91 -8.37 -27.06
C GLU A 32 -43.85 -9.03 -25.68
N PRO A 33 -44.97 -9.61 -25.18
CA PRO A 33 -44.91 -10.35 -23.93
C PRO A 33 -44.03 -11.60 -24.09
N PRO A 34 -43.17 -11.91 -23.08
CA PRO A 34 -42.37 -13.13 -23.10
C PRO A 34 -43.25 -14.37 -22.98
N LEU A 35 -42.79 -15.46 -23.60
CA LEU A 35 -43.41 -16.78 -23.45
C LEU A 35 -43.02 -17.39 -22.10
N GLU A 36 -43.81 -18.33 -21.58
CA GLU A 36 -43.45 -19.08 -20.35
C GLU A 36 -42.07 -19.76 -20.45
N ALA A 37 -41.73 -20.28 -21.64
CA ALA A 37 -40.40 -20.82 -21.90
C ALA A 37 -39.30 -19.75 -21.79
N ASP A 38 -39.55 -18.52 -22.25
CA ASP A 38 -38.60 -17.41 -22.12
C ASP A 38 -38.38 -17.06 -20.64
N LEU A 39 -39.46 -17.01 -19.85
CA LEU A 39 -39.42 -16.71 -18.41
C LEU A 39 -38.63 -17.75 -17.61
N THR A 40 -38.86 -19.04 -17.87
CA THR A 40 -38.14 -20.12 -17.17
C THR A 40 -36.63 -20.05 -17.42
N VAL A 41 -36.23 -19.77 -18.67
CA VAL A 41 -34.81 -19.68 -19.03
C VAL A 41 -34.16 -18.42 -18.47
N VAL A 42 -34.83 -17.27 -18.51
CA VAL A 42 -34.33 -16.03 -17.90
C VAL A 42 -34.18 -16.17 -16.39
N ASN A 43 -35.14 -16.78 -15.70
CA ASN A 43 -35.04 -17.01 -14.25
C ASN A 43 -33.88 -17.94 -13.87
N LEU A 44 -33.60 -18.97 -14.68
CA LEU A 44 -32.43 -19.83 -14.50
C LEU A 44 -31.12 -19.07 -14.72
N ALA A 45 -31.11 -18.13 -15.68
CA ALA A 45 -29.96 -17.27 -15.92
C ALA A 45 -29.70 -16.33 -14.73
N ILE A 46 -30.76 -15.69 -14.22
CA ILE A 46 -30.69 -14.80 -13.07
C ILE A 46 -30.16 -15.55 -11.86
N SER A 47 -30.68 -16.74 -11.57
CA SER A 47 -30.20 -17.52 -10.42
C SER A 47 -28.74 -17.95 -10.55
N ALA A 48 -28.28 -18.28 -11.76
CA ALA A 48 -26.87 -18.59 -12.03
C ALA A 48 -25.98 -17.36 -11.85
N ILE A 49 -26.41 -16.20 -12.33
CA ILE A 49 -25.71 -14.92 -12.15
C ILE A 49 -25.65 -14.55 -10.66
N ASP A 50 -26.77 -14.63 -9.94
CA ASP A 50 -26.84 -14.32 -8.51
C ASP A 50 -25.90 -15.23 -7.70
N THR A 51 -25.87 -16.52 -8.04
CA THR A 51 -24.93 -17.47 -7.41
C THR A 51 -23.48 -17.08 -7.68
N ARG A 52 -23.16 -16.66 -8.90
CA ARG A 52 -21.80 -16.22 -9.25
C ARG A 52 -21.43 -14.89 -8.56
N LEU A 53 -22.36 -13.94 -8.50
CA LEU A 53 -22.16 -12.67 -7.79
C LEU A 53 -21.90 -12.91 -6.31
N SER A 54 -22.72 -13.75 -5.66
CA SER A 54 -22.50 -14.13 -4.25
C SER A 54 -21.12 -14.75 -4.04
N SER A 55 -20.68 -15.65 -4.91
CA SER A 55 -19.35 -16.25 -4.83
C SER A 55 -18.22 -15.21 -5.00
N LEU A 56 -18.41 -14.21 -5.87
CA LEU A 56 -17.43 -13.14 -6.06
C LEU A 56 -17.38 -12.21 -4.84
N ASP A 57 -18.53 -11.89 -4.24
CA ASP A 57 -18.59 -11.09 -3.02
C ASP A 57 -17.90 -11.79 -1.84
N ASP A 58 -18.07 -13.11 -1.71
CA ASP A 58 -17.37 -13.93 -0.72
C ASP A 58 -15.84 -13.89 -0.92
N GLU A 59 -15.39 -13.96 -2.17
CA GLU A 59 -13.96 -13.87 -2.49
C GLU A 59 -13.39 -12.47 -2.17
N ILE A 60 -14.13 -11.41 -2.52
CA ILE A 60 -13.77 -10.03 -2.23
C ILE A 60 -13.67 -9.80 -0.72
N THR A 61 -14.64 -10.28 0.06
CA THR A 61 -14.61 -10.15 1.52
C THR A 61 -13.42 -10.89 2.13
N CYS A 62 -13.11 -12.10 1.65
CA CYS A 62 -11.92 -12.84 2.08
C CYS A 62 -10.62 -12.06 1.79
N LEU A 63 -10.46 -11.54 0.58
CA LEU A 63 -9.29 -10.75 0.20
C LEU A 63 -9.16 -9.47 1.02
N ASN A 64 -10.27 -8.81 1.37
CA ASN A 64 -10.26 -7.63 2.23
C ASN A 64 -9.76 -7.94 3.65
N VAL A 65 -10.11 -9.11 4.20
CA VAL A 65 -9.58 -9.56 5.51
C VAL A 65 -8.06 -9.76 5.44
N ILE A 66 -7.57 -10.39 4.36
CA ILE A 66 -6.13 -10.59 4.16
C ILE A 66 -5.41 -9.25 4.02
N LYS A 67 -5.97 -8.30 3.27
CA LYS A 67 -5.43 -6.96 3.11
C LYS A 67 -5.32 -6.22 4.45
N ALA A 68 -6.38 -6.25 5.27
CA ALA A 68 -6.36 -5.63 6.59
C ALA A 68 -5.27 -6.26 7.50
N ARG A 69 -5.08 -7.58 7.41
CA ARG A 69 -4.01 -8.27 8.15
C ARG A 69 -2.62 -7.84 7.67
N LEU A 70 -2.44 -7.67 6.36
CA LEU A 70 -1.19 -7.20 5.78
C LEU A 70 -0.85 -5.78 6.26
N GLU A 71 -1.81 -4.87 6.25
CA GLU A 71 -1.64 -3.49 6.72
C GLU A 71 -1.15 -3.45 8.18
N LEU A 72 -1.75 -4.27 9.06
CA LEU A 72 -1.31 -4.38 10.46
C LEU A 72 0.15 -4.87 10.58
N LEU A 73 0.53 -5.88 9.79
CA LEU A 73 1.88 -6.43 9.80
C LEU A 73 2.91 -5.41 9.27
N GLU A 74 2.53 -4.60 8.29
CA GLU A 74 3.38 -3.53 7.79
C GLU A 74 3.61 -2.43 8.83
N GLU A 75 2.57 -2.05 9.57
CA GLU A 75 2.66 -1.10 10.68
C GLU A 75 3.56 -1.64 11.81
N GLU A 76 3.36 -2.90 12.19
CA GLU A 76 4.18 -3.57 13.20
C GLU A 76 5.66 -3.61 12.76
N ARG A 77 5.91 -4.03 11.52
CA ARG A 77 7.26 -4.04 10.92
C ARG A 77 7.88 -2.64 10.93
N HIS A 78 7.13 -1.61 10.55
CA HIS A 78 7.59 -0.23 10.55
C HIS A 78 8.00 0.21 11.97
N THR A 79 7.15 -0.08 12.95
CA THR A 79 7.39 0.23 14.36
C THR A 79 8.68 -0.42 14.86
N PHE A 80 8.87 -1.72 14.61
CA PHE A 80 10.09 -2.43 15.02
C PHE A 80 11.33 -1.94 14.28
N ALA A 81 11.23 -1.65 12.99
CA ALA A 81 12.35 -1.10 12.21
C ALA A 81 12.80 0.26 12.78
N THR A 82 11.86 1.13 13.13
CA THR A 82 12.14 2.43 13.75
C THR A 82 12.78 2.26 15.13
N ARG A 83 12.22 1.42 16.00
CA ARG A 83 12.81 1.11 17.32
C ARG A 83 14.23 0.53 17.20
N ARG A 84 14.46 -0.37 16.24
CA ARG A 84 15.79 -0.92 15.97
C ARG A 84 16.78 0.18 15.57
N LYS A 85 16.41 1.08 14.67
CA LYS A 85 17.26 2.22 14.27
C LYS A 85 17.60 3.12 15.46
N GLN A 86 16.62 3.43 16.30
CA GLN A 86 16.81 4.24 17.52
C GLN A 86 17.79 3.56 18.49
N ASN A 87 17.65 2.25 18.72
CA ASN A 87 18.56 1.50 19.57
C ASN A 87 19.97 1.45 18.99
N LEU A 88 20.13 1.24 17.68
CA LEU A 88 21.44 1.29 17.03
C LEU A 88 22.09 2.68 17.13
N ALA A 89 21.30 3.75 17.12
CA ALA A 89 21.83 5.11 17.30
C ALA A 89 22.47 5.31 18.69
N ILE A 90 22.10 4.54 19.72
CA ILE A 90 22.78 4.54 21.03
C ILE A 90 24.22 4.07 20.89
N PHE A 91 24.44 3.05 20.07
CA PHE A 91 25.78 2.51 19.80
C PHE A 91 26.56 3.32 18.77
N SER A 92 26.02 4.44 18.28
CA SER A 92 26.72 5.30 17.32
C SER A 92 28.12 5.67 17.83
N PRO A 93 29.18 5.45 17.02
CA PRO A 93 30.55 5.82 17.38
C PRO A 93 30.68 7.29 17.78
N LEU A 94 29.88 8.17 17.16
CA LEU A 94 29.83 9.61 17.48
C LEU A 94 29.48 9.90 18.94
N ARG A 95 28.77 9.00 19.63
CA ARG A 95 28.47 9.12 21.07
C ARG A 95 29.61 8.66 21.96
N ARG A 96 30.60 7.92 21.43
CA ARG A 96 31.77 7.41 22.17
C ARG A 96 33.05 8.17 21.87
N MET A 97 33.08 9.00 20.83
CA MET A 97 34.22 9.84 20.51
C MET A 97 34.56 10.81 21.64
N PRO A 98 35.84 11.09 21.94
CA PRO A 98 36.24 12.17 22.84
C PRO A 98 35.77 13.55 22.35
N ALA A 99 35.63 14.50 23.27
CA ALA A 99 35.16 15.85 22.96
C ALA A 99 36.13 16.58 22.02
N GLU A 100 37.43 16.36 22.21
CA GLU A 100 38.53 16.96 21.48
C GLU A 100 38.51 16.52 20.01
N VAL A 101 38.30 15.23 19.76
CA VAL A 101 38.22 14.69 18.40
C VAL A 101 36.96 15.19 17.70
N LEU A 102 35.85 15.32 18.44
CA LEU A 102 34.61 15.85 17.89
C LEU A 102 34.74 17.35 17.53
N ALA A 103 35.40 18.15 18.38
CA ALA A 103 35.70 19.55 18.10
C ALA A 103 36.64 19.71 16.89
N GLU A 104 37.67 18.86 16.77
CA GLU A 104 38.58 18.86 15.62
C GLU A 104 37.82 18.55 14.31
N ILE A 105 36.91 17.58 14.32
CA ILE A 105 36.03 17.31 13.16
C ILE A 105 35.21 18.54 12.80
N PHE A 106 34.61 19.23 13.79
CA PHE A 106 33.87 20.45 13.51
C PHE A 106 34.77 21.50 12.87
N LEU A 107 35.94 21.78 13.43
CA LEU A 107 36.92 22.73 12.88
C LEU A 107 37.32 22.41 11.43
N LEU A 108 37.52 21.13 11.11
CA LEU A 108 37.89 20.68 9.77
C LEU A 108 36.75 20.76 8.76
N THR A 109 35.50 20.68 9.22
CA THR A 109 34.30 20.78 8.37
C THR A 109 33.80 22.21 8.20
N LEU A 110 34.39 23.19 8.90
CA LEU A 110 34.08 24.61 8.72
C LEU A 110 34.55 25.11 7.35
N PRO A 111 33.74 25.91 6.63
CA PRO A 111 34.22 26.61 5.44
C PRO A 111 35.45 27.50 5.76
N PRO A 112 36.42 27.63 4.84
CA PRO A 112 37.68 28.36 5.07
C PRO A 112 37.50 29.82 5.52
N ALA A 113 36.36 30.43 5.18
CA ALA A 113 36.00 31.78 5.61
C ALA A 113 35.84 31.91 7.14
N TYR A 114 35.46 30.84 7.82
CA TYR A 114 35.26 30.81 9.28
C TYR A 114 36.54 30.44 10.02
N VAL A 115 37.37 29.56 9.46
CA VAL A 115 38.67 29.18 10.05
C VAL A 115 39.63 30.37 10.12
N ARG A 116 39.58 31.28 9.14
CA ARG A 116 40.41 32.51 9.14
C ARG A 116 39.96 33.57 10.15
N GLN A 117 38.78 33.43 10.77
CA GLN A 117 38.23 34.35 11.77
C GLN A 117 38.43 33.87 13.21
N ARG A 118 39.45 33.03 13.47
CA ARG A 118 39.79 32.45 14.80
C ARG A 118 39.89 33.44 15.97
N GLY A 119 39.96 34.75 15.72
CA GLY A 119 40.03 35.79 16.77
C GLY A 119 38.71 36.50 17.10
N THR A 120 37.65 36.33 16.32
CA THR A 120 36.36 37.00 16.58
C THR A 120 35.22 36.00 16.53
N PHE A 121 34.80 35.52 17.70
CA PHE A 121 33.63 34.66 17.87
C PHE A 121 32.37 35.47 17.53
N ARG A 122 32.05 35.60 16.25
CA ARG A 122 30.83 36.25 15.78
C ARG A 122 29.73 35.20 15.70
N ILE A 123 28.91 35.14 16.74
CA ILE A 123 27.69 34.34 16.85
C ILE A 123 26.92 34.27 15.51
N ALA A 124 26.68 35.41 14.85
CA ALA A 124 25.96 35.48 13.57
C ALA A 124 26.62 34.75 12.37
N LYS A 125 27.86 34.27 12.51
CA LYS A 125 28.65 33.64 11.44
C LYS A 125 29.06 32.20 11.78
N SER A 126 28.77 31.64 12.95
CA SER A 126 29.11 30.25 13.23
C SER A 126 28.22 29.29 12.42
N PRO A 127 28.70 28.18 11.85
CA PRO A 127 27.83 27.17 11.25
C PRO A 127 27.09 26.43 12.36
N TRP A 128 25.93 26.97 12.70
CA TRP A 128 24.99 26.48 13.69
C TRP A 128 24.52 25.04 13.49
N VAL A 129 24.87 24.39 12.38
CA VAL A 129 24.39 23.05 12.01
C VAL A 129 24.70 22.03 13.10
N SER A 130 25.90 22.05 13.69
CA SER A 130 26.27 21.14 14.78
C SER A 130 25.48 21.43 16.08
N THR A 131 25.05 22.68 16.29
CA THR A 131 24.26 23.07 17.47
C THR A 131 22.84 22.50 17.48
N PHE A 132 22.32 22.09 16.31
CA PHE A 132 21.00 21.47 16.19
C PHE A 132 21.02 19.93 16.38
N VAL A 133 22.20 19.32 16.49
CA VAL A 133 22.33 17.84 16.53
C VAL A 133 22.03 17.27 17.92
N CYS A 134 22.74 17.70 18.97
CA CYS A 134 22.46 17.33 20.36
C CYS A 134 23.13 18.29 21.36
N SER A 135 22.78 18.19 22.64
CA SER A 135 23.37 19.01 23.72
C SER A 135 24.89 18.87 23.81
N ARG A 136 25.42 17.66 23.59
CA ARG A 136 26.86 17.40 23.59
C ARG A 136 27.58 18.06 22.43
N TRP A 137 27.00 18.01 21.23
CA TRP A 137 27.56 18.68 20.06
C TRP A 137 27.52 20.20 20.25
N ARG A 138 26.46 20.75 20.87
CA ARG A 138 26.42 22.16 21.30
C ARG A 138 27.51 22.55 22.28
N ALA A 139 27.87 21.67 23.21
CA ALA A 139 28.86 21.98 24.23
C ALA A 139 30.31 22.04 23.67
N VAL A 140 30.56 21.43 22.51
CA VAL A 140 31.90 21.31 21.91
C VAL A 140 32.04 21.97 20.52
N SER A 141 30.98 22.63 20.05
CA SER A 141 30.99 23.48 18.82
C SER A 141 31.31 24.92 19.18
#